data_AF-A0A0U2Q5S9-F1
#
_entry.id   AF-A0A0U2Q5S9-F1
#
_cell.length_a   1.000
_cell.length_b   1.000
_cell.length_c   1.000
_cell.angle_alpha   90.00
_cell.angle_beta   90.00
_cell.angle_gamma   90.00
#
_symmetry.space_group_name_H-M   'P 1'
#
loop_
_entity.id
_entity.type
_entity.pdbx_description
1 polymer ?
#
loop_
_entity_poly.entity_id
_entity_poly.type
_entity_poly.pdbx_seq_one_letter_code
_entity_poly.pdbx_strand_id
1 'polypeptide(L)'
;MVAAAVAWARDVLSPDRVTWIRTRPWAEVWRLETADDRYWLKINSSRTVYEPRLLQLLQGTGSDLLSPCIAHSSQPWSLIRDAGRSAREALDGVEPAIRIDYWCGVLAEYAELQRAAARLDLAVVGVPDFSPAQLVPRFDEVLAAPGWMSTKLTPELGEDQFARIRTV
;
A
#
# COMPACT_ATOMS: atom_id res chain seq x y z
N MET A 1 5.15 17.33 -8.73
CA MET A 1 5.41 16.02 -8.07
C MET A 1 5.35 14.88 -9.08
N VAL A 2 4.19 14.61 -9.71
CA VAL A 2 4.00 13.47 -10.64
C VAL A 2 5.02 13.45 -11.79
N ALA A 3 5.23 14.57 -12.48
CA ALA A 3 6.19 14.64 -13.59
C ALA A 3 7.62 14.27 -13.16
N ALA A 4 8.05 14.69 -11.96
CA ALA A 4 9.36 14.34 -11.42
C ALA A 4 9.45 12.85 -11.05
N ALA A 5 8.39 12.27 -10.48
CA ALA A 5 8.32 10.85 -10.18
C ALA A 5 8.43 9.99 -11.45
N VAL A 6 7.70 10.36 -12.50
CA VAL A 6 7.73 9.67 -13.79
C VAL A 6 9.08 9.83 -14.46
N ALA A 7 9.70 11.01 -14.40
CA ALA A 7 11.05 11.23 -14.94
C ALA A 7 12.09 10.37 -14.20
N TRP A 8 12.06 10.35 -12.86
CA TRP A 8 12.92 9.47 -12.06
C TRP A 8 12.71 8.00 -12.41
N ALA A 9 11.47 7.55 -12.55
CA ALA A 9 11.19 6.17 -12.92
C ALA A 9 11.71 5.79 -14.32
N ARG A 10 11.71 6.74 -15.26
CA ARG A 10 12.30 6.56 -16.59
C ARG A 10 13.81 6.43 -16.52
N ASP A 11 14.46 7.22 -15.68
CA ASP A 11 15.91 7.16 -15.46
C ASP A 11 16.33 5.81 -14.84
N VAL A 12 15.57 5.32 -13.85
CA VAL A 12 15.88 4.07 -13.15
C VAL A 12 15.65 2.82 -14.01
N LEU A 13 14.55 2.76 -14.78
CA LEU A 13 14.12 1.53 -15.46
C LEU A 13 14.19 1.56 -16.99
N SER A 14 14.33 2.73 -17.62
CA SER A 14 14.25 2.89 -19.08
C SER A 14 13.05 2.15 -19.72
N PRO A 15 11.80 2.36 -19.23
CA PRO A 15 10.63 1.61 -19.67
C PRO A 15 10.22 1.96 -21.11
N ASP A 16 9.82 0.95 -21.88
CA ASP A 16 9.25 1.09 -23.22
C ASP A 16 7.92 1.86 -23.18
N ARG A 17 7.13 1.61 -22.14
CA ARG A 17 5.81 2.22 -21.97
C ARG A 17 5.54 2.62 -20.54
N VAL A 18 5.02 3.82 -20.37
CA VAL A 18 4.53 4.34 -19.08
C VAL A 18 3.06 4.70 -19.23
N THR A 19 2.21 4.14 -18.38
CA THR A 19 0.75 4.30 -18.46
C THR A 19 0.20 4.70 -17.10
N TRP A 20 -0.55 5.79 -17.04
CA TRP A 20 -1.33 6.13 -15.85
C TRP A 20 -2.46 5.12 -15.66
N ILE A 21 -2.67 4.63 -14.44
CA ILE A 21 -3.66 3.59 -14.16
C ILE A 21 -4.82 4.15 -13.33
N ARG A 22 -4.49 4.82 -12.22
CA ARG A 22 -5.49 5.39 -11.33
C ARG A 22 -4.89 6.37 -10.35
N THR A 23 -5.73 7.27 -9.87
CA THR A 23 -5.49 8.05 -8.66
C THR A 23 -6.41 7.54 -7.54
N ARG A 24 -5.85 7.43 -6.34
CA ARG A 24 -6.55 7.13 -5.09
C ARG A 24 -6.15 8.17 -4.04
N PRO A 25 -6.94 8.31 -2.96
CA PRO A 25 -6.66 9.28 -1.91
C PRO A 25 -5.29 9.09 -1.21
N TRP A 26 -4.79 7.86 -1.23
CA TRP A 26 -3.52 7.48 -0.63
C TRP A 26 -2.36 7.44 -1.62
N ALA A 27 -2.59 7.36 -2.93
CA ALA A 27 -1.52 7.32 -3.93
C ALA A 27 -2.01 7.53 -5.37
N GLU A 28 -1.12 8.00 -6.23
CA GLU A 28 -1.22 7.88 -7.68
C GLU A 28 -0.43 6.65 -8.15
N VAL A 29 -1.00 5.88 -9.07
CA VAL A 29 -0.44 4.60 -9.53
C VAL A 29 -0.28 4.60 -11.04
N TRP A 30 0.93 4.30 -11.48
CA TRP A 30 1.31 4.16 -12.88
C TRP A 30 1.92 2.78 -13.11
N ARG A 31 1.75 2.26 -14.33
CA ARG A 31 2.36 1.02 -14.81
C ARG A 31 3.50 1.36 -15.78
N LEU A 32 4.61 0.65 -15.63
CA LEU A 32 5.82 0.78 -16.42
C LEU A 32 6.13 -0.59 -16.99
N GLU A 33 6.18 -0.69 -18.31
CA GLU A 33 6.57 -1.91 -19.01
C GLU A 33 8.00 -1.73 -19.48
N THR A 34 8.85 -2.69 -19.17
CA THR A 34 10.23 -2.82 -19.64
C THR A 34 10.32 -4.03 -20.58
N ALA A 35 11.48 -4.24 -21.21
CA ALA A 35 11.67 -5.38 -22.10
C ALA A 35 11.40 -6.74 -21.43
N ASP A 36 11.84 -6.89 -20.18
CA ASP A 36 11.81 -8.18 -19.46
C ASP A 36 10.77 -8.24 -18.34
N ASP A 37 10.17 -7.10 -17.96
CA ASP A 37 9.40 -7.00 -16.73
C ASP A 37 8.38 -5.86 -16.70
N ARG A 38 7.54 -5.88 -15.66
CA ARG A 38 6.59 -4.83 -15.35
C ARG A 38 6.82 -4.28 -13.95
N TYR A 39 6.69 -2.97 -13.81
CA TYR A 39 6.76 -2.27 -12.54
C TYR A 39 5.56 -1.35 -12.33
N TRP A 40 5.27 -1.09 -11.06
CA TRP A 40 4.29 -0.13 -10.60
C TRP A 40 5.01 1.04 -9.95
N LEU A 41 4.88 2.23 -10.52
CA LEU A 41 5.26 3.46 -9.84
C LEU A 41 4.09 3.87 -8.95
N LYS A 42 4.34 3.87 -7.65
CA LYS A 42 3.42 4.35 -6.62
C LYS A 42 3.92 5.69 -6.11
N ILE A 43 3.10 6.73 -6.24
CA ILE A 43 3.39 8.09 -5.77
C ILE A 43 2.47 8.36 -4.59
N ASN A 44 3.01 8.31 -3.38
CA ASN A 44 2.26 8.42 -2.14
C ASN A 44 1.73 9.83 -1.90
N SER A 45 0.52 9.91 -1.35
CA SER A 45 -0.04 11.18 -0.86
C SER A 45 0.54 11.53 0.51
N SER A 46 0.20 12.71 1.03
CA SER A 46 0.73 13.23 2.30
C SER A 46 0.57 12.28 3.49
N ARG A 47 -0.48 11.45 3.51
CA ARG A 47 -0.77 10.52 4.60
C ARG A 47 0.04 9.22 4.53
N THR A 48 0.71 8.94 3.42
CA THR A 48 1.41 7.67 3.17
C THR A 48 2.85 7.88 2.72
N VAL A 49 3.42 9.08 2.95
CA VAL A 49 4.80 9.43 2.56
C VAL A 49 5.89 8.55 3.20
N TYR A 50 5.57 7.85 4.29
CA TYR A 50 6.47 6.91 4.96
C TYR A 50 6.61 5.59 4.22
N GLU A 51 5.68 5.24 3.33
CA GLU A 51 5.61 3.91 2.72
C GLU A 51 6.86 3.51 1.93
N PRO A 52 7.51 4.38 1.11
CA PRO A 52 8.73 3.97 0.41
C PRO A 52 9.86 3.57 1.36
N ARG A 53 10.03 4.30 2.47
CA ARG A 53 11.03 3.99 3.51
C ARG A 53 10.67 2.74 4.29
N LEU A 54 9.38 2.55 4.59
CA LEU A 54 8.87 1.33 5.20
C LEU A 54 9.14 0.11 4.31
N LEU A 55 8.84 0.19 3.02
CA LEU A 55 9.09 -0.91 2.07
C LEU A 55 10.57 -1.26 2.02
N GLN A 56 11.46 -0.27 1.94
CA GLN A 56 12.91 -0.50 1.94
C GLN A 56 13.38 -1.16 3.25
N LEU A 57 12.84 -0.72 4.39
CA LEU A 57 13.15 -1.33 5.69
C LEU A 57 12.66 -2.78 5.78
N LEU A 58 11.44 -3.06 5.29
CA LEU A 58 10.85 -4.40 5.27
C LEU A 58 11.58 -5.34 4.31
N GLN A 59 12.09 -4.86 3.17
CA GLN A 59 12.92 -5.68 2.27
C GLN A 59 14.18 -6.20 2.98
N GLY A 60 14.72 -5.45 3.95
CA GLY A 60 15.84 -5.88 4.78
C GLY A 60 15.56 -7.12 5.63
N THR A 61 14.29 -7.53 5.78
CA THR A 61 13.92 -8.78 6.47
C THR A 61 14.21 -10.04 5.64
N GLY A 62 14.42 -9.91 4.33
CA GLY A 62 14.59 -11.04 3.42
C GLY A 62 13.31 -11.85 3.15
N SER A 63 12.14 -11.32 3.51
CA SER A 63 10.86 -11.99 3.30
C SER A 63 10.47 -12.06 1.82
N ASP A 64 10.15 -13.26 1.34
CA ASP A 64 9.67 -13.50 -0.03
C ASP A 64 8.26 -12.95 -0.29
N LEU A 65 7.50 -12.60 0.76
CA LEU A 65 6.20 -11.94 0.63
C LEU A 65 6.27 -10.52 0.03
N LEU A 66 7.46 -9.93 -0.03
CA LEU A 66 7.63 -8.57 -0.54
C LEU A 66 8.15 -8.62 -1.97
N SER A 67 7.35 -8.12 -2.91
CA SER A 67 7.84 -7.94 -4.27
C SER A 67 9.06 -7.01 -4.27
N PRO A 68 10.09 -7.30 -5.10
CA PRO A 68 11.23 -6.41 -5.24
C PRO A 68 10.78 -4.99 -5.52
N CYS A 69 11.29 -4.04 -4.75
CA CYS A 69 11.00 -2.63 -4.89
C CYS A 69 12.27 -1.78 -4.87
N ILE A 70 12.18 -0.62 -5.52
CA ILE A 70 13.18 0.43 -5.52
C ILE A 70 12.49 1.67 -4.98
N ALA A 71 12.84 2.07 -3.76
CA ALA A 71 12.33 3.28 -3.13
C ALA A 71 13.22 4.48 -3.49
N HIS A 72 12.62 5.64 -3.75
CA HIS A 72 13.40 6.87 -3.83
C HIS A 72 13.88 7.26 -2.42
N SER A 73 15.13 7.70 -2.31
CA SER A 73 15.78 7.99 -1.01
C SER A 73 15.10 9.10 -0.20
N SER A 74 14.63 10.16 -0.86
CA SER A 74 14.03 11.33 -0.20
C SER A 74 12.61 11.70 -0.63
N GLN A 75 12.05 11.03 -1.64
CA GLN A 75 10.75 11.39 -2.23
C GLN A 75 9.70 10.31 -1.94
N PRO A 76 8.41 10.66 -1.88
CA PRO A 76 7.35 9.74 -1.48
C PRO A 76 6.91 8.85 -2.65
N TRP A 77 7.84 8.24 -3.38
CA TRP A 77 7.50 7.32 -4.46
C TRP A 77 8.45 6.12 -4.53
N SER A 78 7.92 5.02 -5.03
CA SER A 78 8.61 3.74 -5.18
C SER A 78 8.22 3.04 -6.46
N LEU A 79 9.15 2.28 -7.03
CA LEU A 79 8.90 1.30 -8.08
C LEU A 79 8.77 -0.07 -7.45
N ILE A 80 7.67 -0.77 -7.72
CA ILE A 80 7.41 -2.11 -7.19
C ILE A 80 7.26 -3.05 -8.36
N ARG A 81 8.07 -4.10 -8.43
CA ARG A 81 7.97 -5.13 -9.46
C ARG A 81 6.58 -5.77 -9.43
N ASP A 82 6.02 -6.05 -10.59
CA ASP A 82 4.73 -6.71 -10.71
C ASP A 82 4.75 -8.08 -10.01
N ALA A 83 3.75 -8.33 -9.18
CA ALA A 83 3.60 -9.57 -8.42
C ALA A 83 2.66 -10.58 -9.12
N GLY A 84 2.23 -10.29 -10.36
CA GLY A 84 1.21 -11.06 -11.06
C GLY A 84 -0.21 -10.74 -10.61
N ARG A 85 -1.07 -11.77 -10.69
CA ARG A 85 -2.51 -11.65 -10.38
C ARG A 85 -2.73 -11.38 -8.90
N SER A 86 -3.68 -10.51 -8.59
CA SER A 86 -4.12 -10.34 -7.21
C SER A 86 -4.80 -11.61 -6.68
N ALA A 87 -4.77 -11.83 -5.36
CA ALA A 87 -5.49 -12.93 -4.73
C ALA A 87 -7.00 -12.91 -5.07
N ARG A 88 -7.60 -11.72 -5.18
CA ARG A 88 -9.00 -11.55 -5.63
C ARG A 88 -9.23 -12.16 -7.01
N GLU A 89 -8.36 -11.88 -7.97
CA GLU A 89 -8.46 -12.43 -9.32
C GLU A 89 -8.14 -13.92 -9.36
N ALA A 90 -7.15 -14.38 -8.58
CA ALA A 90 -6.72 -15.78 -8.55
C ALA A 90 -7.76 -16.71 -7.92
N LEU A 91 -8.53 -16.21 -6.95
CA LEU A 91 -9.52 -16.97 -6.17
C LEU A 91 -10.96 -16.78 -6.64
N ASP A 92 -11.15 -16.06 -7.75
CA ASP A 92 -12.47 -15.90 -8.36
C ASP A 92 -12.98 -17.24 -8.89
N GLY A 93 -14.23 -17.58 -8.57
CA GLY A 93 -14.83 -18.88 -8.89
C GLY A 93 -14.23 -20.10 -8.20
N VAL A 94 -13.23 -19.94 -7.32
CA VAL A 94 -12.61 -21.05 -6.57
C VAL A 94 -13.49 -21.48 -5.41
N GLU A 95 -13.59 -22.79 -5.19
CA GLU A 95 -14.36 -23.40 -4.09
C GLU A 95 -13.96 -22.84 -2.71
N PRO A 96 -14.92 -22.62 -1.79
CA PRO A 96 -14.66 -21.98 -0.50
C PRO A 96 -13.57 -22.65 0.34
N ALA A 97 -13.51 -23.98 0.36
CA ALA A 97 -12.51 -24.73 1.12
C ALA A 97 -11.08 -24.43 0.64
N ILE A 98 -10.86 -24.44 -0.68
CA ILE A 98 -9.56 -24.13 -1.30
C ILE A 98 -9.17 -22.67 -1.03
N ARG A 99 -10.15 -21.76 -1.04
CA ARG A 99 -9.92 -20.35 -0.70
C ARG A 99 -9.45 -20.19 0.75
N ILE A 100 -10.06 -20.93 1.69
CA ILE A 100 -9.66 -20.92 3.10
C ILE A 100 -8.24 -21.45 3.25
N ASP A 101 -7.92 -22.58 2.61
CA ASP A 101 -6.58 -23.18 2.67
C ASP A 101 -5.50 -22.22 2.14
N TYR A 102 -5.78 -21.53 1.03
CA TYR A 102 -4.89 -20.49 0.50
C TYR A 102 -4.63 -19.38 1.53
N TRP A 103 -5.68 -18.84 2.16
CA TRP A 103 -5.52 -17.79 3.16
C TRP A 103 -4.80 -18.26 4.42
N CYS A 104 -5.03 -19.49 4.87
CA CYS A 104 -4.29 -20.08 5.99
C CYS A 104 -2.78 -20.08 5.72
N GLY A 105 -2.36 -20.44 4.50
CA GLY A 105 -0.95 -20.38 4.09
C GLY A 105 -0.41 -18.94 4.11
N VAL A 106 -1.09 -18.02 3.43
CA VAL A 106 -0.67 -16.60 3.37
C VAL A 106 -0.58 -15.97 4.75
N LEU A 107 -1.55 -16.23 5.64
CA LEU A 107 -1.58 -15.65 6.98
C LEU A 107 -0.43 -16.15 7.86
N ALA A 108 0.01 -17.41 7.69
CA ALA A 108 1.15 -17.94 8.41
C ALA A 108 2.45 -17.23 8.02
N GLU A 109 2.72 -17.09 6.73
CA GLU A 109 3.91 -16.35 6.24
C GLU A 109 3.84 -14.86 6.64
N TYR A 110 2.64 -14.26 6.55
CA TYR A 110 2.45 -12.87 6.92
C TYR A 110 2.69 -12.63 8.42
N ALA A 111 2.32 -13.58 9.28
CA ALA A 111 2.62 -13.52 10.72
C ALA A 111 4.13 -13.55 10.99
N GLU A 112 4.90 -14.35 10.24
CA GLU A 112 6.36 -14.36 10.35
C GLU A 112 6.97 -13.02 9.93
N LEU A 113 6.47 -12.41 8.84
CA LEU A 113 6.87 -11.06 8.46
C LEU A 113 6.52 -10.02 9.54
N GLN A 114 5.33 -10.08 10.13
CA GLN A 114 4.95 -9.17 11.22
C GLN A 114 5.86 -9.33 12.44
N ARG A 115 6.23 -10.56 12.81
CA ARG A 115 7.18 -10.83 13.90
C ARG A 115 8.59 -10.32 13.59
N ALA A 116 9.04 -10.43 12.34
CA ALA A 116 10.30 -9.82 11.90
C ALA A 116 10.24 -8.30 12.00
N ALA A 117 9.17 -7.69 11.47
CA ALA A 117 8.94 -6.25 11.48
C ALA A 117 8.83 -5.66 12.90
N ALA A 118 8.28 -6.41 13.86
CA ALA A 118 8.16 -5.99 15.26
C ALA A 118 9.50 -5.75 15.95
N ARG A 119 10.62 -6.24 15.38
CA ARG A 119 11.98 -5.99 15.88
C ARG A 119 12.60 -4.72 15.29
N LEU A 120 11.95 -4.10 14.32
CA LEU A 120 12.43 -2.90 13.63
C LEU A 120 11.85 -1.66 14.31
N ASP A 121 12.64 -0.59 14.37
CA ASP A 121 12.12 0.72 14.77
C ASP A 121 11.43 1.38 13.57
N LEU A 122 10.12 1.14 13.44
CA LEU A 122 9.31 1.70 12.35
C LEU A 122 9.06 3.20 12.51
N ALA A 123 9.23 3.76 13.71
CA ALA A 123 9.04 5.19 13.95
C ALA A 123 10.13 6.01 13.23
N VAL A 124 11.35 5.49 13.12
CA VAL A 124 12.47 6.13 12.40
C VAL A 124 12.15 6.38 10.93
N VAL A 125 11.34 5.53 10.30
CA VAL A 125 10.92 5.71 8.91
C VAL A 125 9.61 6.50 8.76
N GLY A 126 9.01 6.91 9.88
CA GLY A 126 7.82 7.76 9.95
C GLY A 126 6.49 6.99 9.88
N VAL A 127 6.48 5.69 10.21
CA VAL A 127 5.23 4.93 10.34
C VAL A 127 4.43 5.53 11.51
N PRO A 128 3.13 5.85 11.31
CA PRO A 128 2.29 6.32 12.39
C PRO A 128 2.14 5.27 13.49
N ASP A 129 2.25 5.70 14.74
CA ASP A 129 2.00 4.83 15.89
C ASP A 129 0.50 4.57 16.05
N PHE A 130 0.14 3.31 15.84
CA PHE A 130 -1.18 2.71 16.09
C PHE A 130 -1.08 1.56 17.12
N SER A 131 -0.14 1.65 18.06
CA SER A 131 -0.09 0.75 19.21
C SER A 131 -1.41 0.80 19.99
N PRO A 132 -1.76 -0.26 20.77
CA PRO A 132 -3.03 -0.30 21.48
C PRO A 132 -3.34 0.94 22.34
N ALA A 133 -2.31 1.56 22.92
CA ALA A 133 -2.44 2.80 23.70
C ALA A 133 -2.79 4.04 22.84
N GLN A 134 -2.40 4.05 21.56
CA GLN A 134 -2.67 5.13 20.63
C GLN A 134 -3.95 4.92 19.80
N LEU A 135 -4.48 3.70 19.72
CA LEU A 135 -5.63 3.40 18.84
C LEU A 135 -6.85 4.30 19.12
N VAL A 136 -7.25 4.47 20.38
CA VAL A 136 -8.40 5.30 20.74
C VAL A 136 -8.15 6.79 20.43
N PRO A 137 -7.06 7.42 20.88
CA PRO A 137 -6.74 8.79 20.48
C PRO A 137 -6.69 9.01 18.96
N ARG A 138 -6.10 8.09 18.21
CA ARG A 138 -6.00 8.16 16.74
C ARG A 138 -7.36 8.04 16.07
N PHE A 139 -8.25 7.21 16.62
CA PHE A 139 -9.61 7.10 16.13
C PHE A 139 -10.36 8.41 16.31
N ASP A 140 -10.24 9.04 17.49
CA ASP A 140 -10.84 10.35 17.77
C ASP A 140 -10.29 11.44 16.82
N GLU A 141 -8.99 11.45 16.55
CA GLU A 141 -8.36 12.33 15.55
C GLU A 141 -8.96 12.16 14.16
N VAL A 142 -9.18 10.91 13.72
CA VAL A 142 -9.80 10.60 12.44
C VAL A 142 -11.24 11.11 12.41
N LEU A 143 -12.03 10.87 13.47
CA LEU A 143 -13.41 11.34 13.56
C LEU A 143 -13.53 12.87 13.51
N ALA A 144 -12.59 13.57 14.16
CA ALA A 144 -12.52 15.03 14.18
C ALA A 144 -12.02 15.65 12.86
N ALA A 145 -11.30 14.89 12.03
CA ALA A 145 -10.71 15.40 10.80
C ALA A 145 -11.77 15.65 9.70
N PRO A 146 -11.80 16.83 9.07
CA PRO A 146 -12.71 17.08 7.95
C PRO A 146 -12.45 16.10 6.79
N GLY A 147 -13.51 15.46 6.29
CA GLY A 147 -13.44 14.62 5.09
C GLY A 147 -12.76 13.26 5.26
N TRP A 148 -12.59 12.76 6.50
CA TRP A 148 -12.11 11.38 6.74
C TRP A 148 -13.01 10.32 6.08
N MET A 149 -14.31 10.61 5.99
CA MET A 149 -15.30 9.91 5.18
C MET A 149 -15.89 10.87 4.15
N SER A 150 -15.67 10.58 2.86
CA SER A 150 -16.45 11.19 1.78
C SER A 150 -16.80 10.13 0.74
N THR A 151 -17.89 10.34 0.02
CA THR A 151 -18.30 9.49 -1.11
C THR A 151 -17.24 9.40 -2.22
N LYS A 152 -16.30 10.35 -2.27
CA LYS A 152 -15.14 10.29 -3.17
C LYS A 152 -14.07 9.29 -2.70
N LEU A 153 -14.00 9.02 -1.40
CA LEU A 153 -13.03 8.10 -0.77
C LEU A 153 -13.60 6.68 -0.63
N THR A 154 -14.90 6.59 -0.35
CA THR A 154 -15.65 5.34 -0.13
C THR A 154 -16.98 5.44 -0.88
N PRO A 155 -16.98 5.24 -2.21
CA PRO A 155 -18.20 5.33 -3.03
C PRO A 155 -19.20 4.20 -2.74
N GLU A 156 -18.75 3.13 -2.10
CA GLU A 156 -19.56 1.96 -1.71
C GLU A 156 -20.49 2.20 -0.50
N LEU A 157 -20.35 3.32 0.20
CA LEU A 157 -21.19 3.64 1.37
C LEU A 157 -22.11 4.83 1.06
N GLY A 158 -23.39 4.68 1.37
CA GLY A 158 -24.41 5.73 1.20
C GLY A 158 -24.45 6.75 2.35
N GLU A 159 -25.09 7.89 2.13
CA GLU A 159 -25.22 8.97 3.14
C GLU A 159 -25.83 8.50 4.47
N ASP A 160 -26.83 7.62 4.41
CA ASP A 160 -27.48 7.04 5.60
C ASP A 160 -26.55 6.15 6.42
N GLN A 161 -25.66 5.40 5.75
CA GLN A 161 -24.64 4.60 6.43
C GLN A 161 -23.59 5.50 7.09
N PHE A 162 -23.25 6.65 6.48
CA PHE A 162 -22.35 7.63 7.09
C PHE A 162 -22.94 8.28 8.35
N ALA A 163 -24.24 8.59 8.35
CA ALA A 163 -24.90 9.18 9.52
C ALA A 163 -24.86 8.24 10.74
N ARG A 164 -25.03 6.93 10.53
CA ARG A 164 -25.00 5.91 11.60
C ARG A 164 -23.63 5.69 12.23
N ILE A 165 -22.55 5.88 11.48
CA ILE A 165 -21.18 5.70 11.99
C ILE A 165 -20.77 6.85 12.91
N ARG A 166 -21.37 8.04 12.74
CA ARG A 166 -21.06 9.24 13.54
C ARG A 166 -21.73 9.28 14.93
N THR A 167 -22.73 8.43 15.17
CA THR A 167 -23.52 8.43 16.41
C THR A 167 -23.18 7.29 17.37
N VAL A 168 -22.14 6.52 17.08
CA VAL A 168 -21.53 5.52 17.99
C VAL A 168 -20.33 6.16 18.68
#